data_AF-A0A7C4SKX4-F1
#
_entry.id   AF-A0A7C4SKX4-F1
#
_cell.length_a   1.000
_cell.length_b   1.000
_cell.length_c   1.000
_cell.angle_alpha   90.00
_cell.angle_beta   90.00
_cell.angle_gamma   90.00
#
_symmetry.space_group_name_H-M   'P 1'
#
loop_
_entity.id
_entity.type
_entity.pdbx_description
1 polymer ?
#
loop_
_entity_poly.entity_id
_entity_poly.type
_entity_poly.pdbx_seq_one_letter_code
_entity_poly.pdbx_strand_id
1 'polypeptide(L)'
;MSLGRFAKIGIVVLVIGVVLAVIPFKEEHVQTEYKAQISDWDVTWYYLLSEPTSDGFTETYLANSALFLGNETFPAIFWYNWGDEAVFRGFGGQMGFIAKATLEMPVDGSVRFEAISSDGARLYIDGELVIDAWETRWGQTVGSGWATPEIKAGRHVLELHVYMWGWAVTGFETDRTVMVRVRRSEPLIGLAIACIGIVLIVVSKFKSSTKQAEKI
;
A
#
# COMPACT_ATOMS: atom_id res chain seq x y z
N MET A 1 6.43 54.09 42.00
CA MET A 1 5.57 52.89 41.80
C MET A 1 6.49 51.68 41.54
N SER A 2 6.26 50.57 42.25
CA SER A 2 7.23 49.54 42.66
C SER A 2 7.91 48.68 41.57
N LEU A 3 9.23 48.51 41.69
CA LEU A 3 10.12 47.57 40.97
C LEU A 3 9.59 46.11 40.98
N GLY A 4 8.78 45.75 41.98
CA GLY A 4 8.19 44.42 42.14
C GLY A 4 7.08 44.08 41.16
N ARG A 5 6.49 45.06 40.44
CA ARG A 5 5.49 44.77 39.39
C ARG A 5 6.14 44.27 38.09
N PHE A 6 7.32 44.76 37.73
CA PHE A 6 8.03 44.33 36.52
C PHE A 6 8.62 42.92 36.67
N ALA A 7 9.15 42.57 37.84
CA ALA A 7 9.65 41.22 38.13
C ALA A 7 8.54 40.15 38.07
N LYS A 8 7.33 40.47 38.56
CA LYS A 8 6.16 39.58 38.47
C LYS A 8 5.70 39.37 37.01
N ILE A 9 5.77 40.40 36.17
CA ILE A 9 5.43 40.30 34.75
C ILE A 9 6.46 39.44 34.01
N GLY A 10 7.76 39.61 34.30
CA GLY A 10 8.82 38.79 33.71
C GLY A 10 8.71 37.30 34.05
N ILE A 11 8.36 36.97 35.30
CA ILE A 11 8.18 35.58 35.75
C ILE A 11 6.93 34.94 35.11
N VAL A 12 5.82 35.67 34.97
CA VAL A 12 4.60 35.16 34.31
C VAL A 12 4.87 34.86 32.83
N VAL A 13 5.63 35.72 32.13
CA VAL A 13 6.02 35.47 30.73
C VAL A 13 6.91 34.24 30.59
N LEU A 14 7.85 34.05 31.52
CA LEU A 14 8.77 32.91 31.51
C LEU A 14 8.08 31.58 31.84
N VAL A 15 7.13 31.58 32.79
CA VAL A 15 6.31 30.40 33.12
C VAL A 15 5.38 30.01 31.97
N ILE A 16 4.74 30.98 31.30
CA ILE A 16 3.90 30.70 30.12
C ILE A 16 4.76 30.19 28.95
N GLY A 17 5.96 30.75 28.76
CA GLY A 17 6.91 30.27 27.74
C GLY A 17 7.37 28.82 27.97
N VAL A 18 7.55 28.41 29.22
CA VAL A 18 7.91 27.02 29.58
C VAL A 18 6.70 26.08 29.47
N VAL A 19 5.49 26.51 29.82
CA VAL A 19 4.26 25.71 29.66
C VAL A 19 3.92 25.46 28.18
N LEU A 20 4.20 26.41 27.29
CA LEU A 20 4.04 26.24 25.85
C LEU A 20 5.07 25.30 25.21
N ALA A 21 6.19 25.02 25.89
CA ALA A 21 7.19 24.04 25.44
C ALA A 21 6.80 22.58 25.75
N VAL A 22 5.69 22.36 26.46
CA VAL A 22 5.18 21.03 26.86
C VAL A 22 3.78 20.78 26.29
N ILE A 23 3.56 21.13 25.01
CA ILE A 23 2.31 20.77 24.32
C ILE A 23 2.49 19.38 23.70
N PRO A 24 1.60 18.40 23.98
CA PRO A 24 1.70 17.10 23.35
C PRO A 24 1.50 17.20 21.83
N PHE A 25 2.34 16.50 21.08
CA PHE A 25 2.21 16.35 19.64
C PHE A 25 0.83 15.76 19.30
N LYS A 26 0.10 16.39 18.37
CA LYS A 26 -1.06 15.75 17.76
C LYS A 26 -0.54 14.93 16.58
N GLU A 27 -0.53 13.61 16.72
CA GLU A 27 -0.31 12.72 15.58
C GLU A 27 -1.52 12.84 14.65
N GLU A 28 -1.31 13.26 13.41
CA GLU A 28 -2.34 13.31 12.39
C GLU A 28 -1.99 12.31 11.29
N HIS A 29 -2.81 11.27 11.16
CA HIS A 29 -2.73 10.31 10.06
C HIS A 29 -3.35 10.95 8.82
N VAL A 30 -2.57 11.67 8.04
CA VAL A 30 -3.00 12.14 6.71
C VAL A 30 -2.83 10.96 5.74
N GLN A 31 -3.94 10.34 5.32
CA GLN A 31 -3.92 9.40 4.21
C GLN A 31 -3.77 10.18 2.89
N THR A 32 -2.60 10.09 2.27
CA THR A 32 -2.42 10.53 0.88
C THR A 32 -2.50 9.27 0.01
N GLU A 33 -3.56 9.15 -0.77
CA GLU A 33 -3.72 8.03 -1.70
C GLU A 33 -2.77 8.20 -2.89
N TYR A 34 -1.86 7.24 -3.07
CA TYR A 34 -1.11 7.08 -4.31
C TYR A 34 -1.64 5.84 -5.02
N LYS A 35 -1.82 5.92 -6.34
CA LYS A 35 -2.25 4.75 -7.14
C LYS A 35 -1.02 4.09 -7.75
N ALA A 36 -0.72 2.87 -7.34
CA ALA A 36 0.19 2.03 -8.11
C ALA A 36 -0.45 1.72 -9.46
N GLN A 37 0.36 1.59 -10.50
CA GLN A 37 -0.12 1.21 -11.84
C GLN A 37 0.42 -0.18 -12.16
N ILE A 38 -0.47 -1.09 -12.54
CA ILE A 38 -0.10 -2.42 -13.04
C ILE A 38 -0.45 -2.45 -14.52
N SER A 39 0.49 -2.93 -15.35
CA SER A 39 0.23 -3.15 -16.76
C SER A 39 -0.74 -4.31 -16.98
N ASP A 40 -1.24 -4.45 -18.21
CA ASP A 40 -1.80 -5.73 -18.62
C ASP A 40 -0.75 -6.83 -18.50
N TRP A 41 -1.22 -8.05 -18.27
CA TRP A 41 -0.41 -9.24 -18.10
C TRP A 41 -0.13 -9.89 -19.46
N ASP A 42 1.13 -10.17 -19.75
CA ASP A 42 1.53 -11.07 -20.83
C ASP A 42 1.43 -12.52 -20.34
N VAL A 43 0.41 -13.24 -20.80
CA VAL A 43 0.08 -14.60 -20.33
C VAL A 43 0.62 -15.64 -21.30
N THR A 44 1.35 -16.62 -20.79
CA THR A 44 1.81 -17.80 -21.53
C THR A 44 1.07 -19.04 -21.04
N TRP A 45 0.29 -19.66 -21.92
CA TRP A 45 -0.53 -20.82 -21.60
C TRP A 45 0.17 -22.15 -21.87
N TYR A 46 -0.10 -23.10 -20.98
CA TYR A 46 0.36 -24.49 -21.05
C TYR A 46 -0.78 -25.47 -20.80
N TYR A 47 -0.74 -26.59 -21.52
CA TYR A 47 -1.44 -27.80 -21.12
C TYR A 47 -0.50 -28.66 -20.28
N LEU A 48 -0.95 -29.09 -19.10
CA LEU A 48 -0.14 -29.78 -18.12
C LEU A 48 -0.30 -31.29 -18.26
N LEU A 49 0.80 -32.01 -18.50
CA LEU A 49 0.81 -33.46 -18.73
C LEU A 49 0.82 -34.28 -17.43
N SER A 50 1.17 -33.63 -16.32
CA SER A 50 1.14 -34.20 -14.97
C SER A 50 0.88 -33.11 -13.96
N GLU A 51 0.33 -33.46 -12.80
CA GLU A 51 0.11 -32.51 -11.72
C GLU A 51 1.43 -31.81 -11.33
N PRO A 52 1.46 -30.48 -11.13
CA PRO A 52 2.66 -29.78 -10.69
C PRO A 52 3.15 -30.27 -9.33
N THR A 53 4.47 -30.39 -9.18
CA THR A 53 5.10 -30.67 -7.88
C THR A 53 4.96 -29.47 -6.93
N SER A 54 5.25 -29.66 -5.64
CA SER A 54 5.32 -28.58 -4.64
C SER A 54 6.28 -27.45 -5.02
N ASP A 55 7.30 -27.75 -5.83
CA ASP A 55 8.29 -26.77 -6.30
C ASP A 55 7.74 -25.82 -7.38
N GLY A 56 6.52 -26.08 -7.89
CA GLY A 56 5.86 -25.27 -8.90
C GLY A 56 6.39 -25.46 -10.32
N PHE A 57 6.22 -24.44 -11.15
CA PHE A 57 6.67 -24.45 -12.55
C PHE A 57 8.17 -24.22 -12.66
N THR A 58 8.97 -25.20 -12.27
CA THR A 58 10.42 -25.22 -12.52
C THR A 58 10.72 -25.35 -14.01
N GLU A 59 11.91 -24.94 -14.44
CA GLU A 59 12.36 -25.13 -15.84
C GLU A 59 12.26 -26.61 -16.26
N THR A 60 12.65 -27.52 -15.37
CA THR A 60 12.56 -28.98 -15.61
C THR A 60 11.12 -29.44 -15.76
N TYR A 61 10.19 -28.95 -14.94
CA TYR A 61 8.78 -29.29 -15.05
C TYR A 61 8.20 -28.76 -16.36
N LEU A 62 8.43 -27.49 -16.70
CA LEU A 62 7.94 -26.90 -17.95
C LEU A 62 8.50 -27.61 -19.19
N ALA A 63 9.75 -28.07 -19.15
CA ALA A 63 10.38 -28.76 -20.27
C ALA A 63 9.85 -30.19 -20.49
N ASN A 64 9.43 -30.89 -19.43
CA ASN A 64 9.10 -32.32 -19.50
C ASN A 64 7.61 -32.64 -19.31
N SER A 65 6.86 -31.74 -18.66
CA SER A 65 5.50 -31.97 -18.19
C SER A 65 4.51 -30.86 -18.60
N ALA A 66 4.91 -29.94 -19.47
CA ALA A 66 4.03 -28.89 -19.99
C ALA A 66 4.15 -28.74 -21.51
N LEU A 67 3.01 -28.58 -22.18
CA LEU A 67 2.92 -28.27 -23.61
C LEU A 67 2.55 -26.81 -23.77
N PHE A 68 3.43 -26.01 -24.37
CA PHE A 68 3.13 -24.62 -24.73
C PHE A 68 1.97 -24.54 -25.73
N LEU A 69 0.95 -23.74 -25.41
CA LEU A 69 -0.24 -23.57 -26.25
C LEU A 69 -0.27 -22.24 -27.00
N GLY A 70 0.34 -21.20 -26.43
CA GLY A 70 0.32 -19.85 -26.98
C GLY A 70 0.31 -18.76 -25.92
N ASN A 71 0.21 -17.53 -26.39
CA ASN A 71 0.17 -16.34 -25.54
C ASN A 71 -1.18 -15.61 -25.66
N GLU A 72 -1.53 -14.88 -24.62
CA GLU A 72 -2.69 -13.99 -24.52
C GLU A 72 -2.36 -12.80 -23.62
N THR A 73 -3.28 -11.84 -23.50
CA THR A 73 -3.17 -10.72 -22.57
C THR A 73 -4.35 -10.67 -21.63
N PHE A 74 -4.11 -10.50 -20.33
CA PHE A 74 -5.16 -10.21 -19.35
C PHE A 74 -5.09 -8.78 -18.85
N PRO A 75 -6.21 -8.15 -18.48
CA PRO A 75 -6.18 -6.85 -17.83
C PRO A 75 -5.48 -6.95 -16.47
N ALA A 76 -4.94 -5.82 -15.99
CA ALA A 76 -4.22 -5.74 -14.70
C ALA A 76 -4.94 -6.41 -13.51
N ILE A 77 -6.27 -6.37 -13.48
CA ILE A 77 -7.14 -7.07 -12.53
C ILE A 77 -8.11 -7.92 -13.35
N PHE A 78 -8.21 -9.20 -13.04
CA PHE A 78 -9.06 -10.13 -13.80
C PHE A 78 -9.69 -11.20 -12.90
N TRP A 79 -10.80 -11.74 -13.39
CA TRP A 79 -11.49 -12.90 -12.84
C TRP A 79 -12.09 -13.70 -13.99
N TYR A 80 -11.75 -14.98 -14.07
CA TYR A 80 -12.26 -15.89 -15.08
C TYR A 80 -12.76 -17.17 -14.44
N ASN A 81 -13.94 -17.62 -14.87
CA ASN A 81 -14.54 -18.87 -14.47
C ASN A 81 -15.03 -19.59 -15.73
N TRP A 82 -14.23 -20.54 -16.20
CA TRP A 82 -14.58 -21.40 -17.33
C TRP A 82 -15.32 -22.66 -16.87
N GLY A 83 -15.21 -22.99 -15.59
CA GLY A 83 -15.69 -24.24 -15.04
C GLY A 83 -15.11 -25.44 -15.78
N ASP A 84 -15.97 -26.28 -16.35
CA ASP A 84 -15.55 -27.47 -17.11
C ASP A 84 -15.37 -27.20 -18.62
N GLU A 85 -15.51 -25.94 -19.06
CA GLU A 85 -15.37 -25.57 -20.46
C GLU A 85 -13.90 -25.44 -20.90
N ALA A 86 -13.70 -25.24 -22.21
CA ALA A 86 -12.38 -24.95 -22.74
C ALA A 86 -11.88 -23.59 -22.25
N VAL A 87 -10.66 -23.58 -21.73
CA VAL A 87 -9.97 -22.40 -21.20
C VAL A 87 -9.20 -21.68 -22.31
N PHE A 88 -8.42 -22.42 -23.10
CA PHE A 88 -7.59 -21.83 -24.15
C PHE A 88 -7.52 -22.72 -25.40
N ARG A 89 -7.96 -22.18 -26.54
CA ARG A 89 -7.92 -22.84 -27.86
C ARG A 89 -8.45 -24.28 -27.88
N GLY A 90 -9.52 -24.54 -27.13
CA GLY A 90 -10.15 -25.87 -27.03
C GLY A 90 -9.56 -26.79 -25.95
N PHE A 91 -8.47 -26.39 -25.29
CA PHE A 91 -7.92 -27.11 -24.13
C PHE A 91 -8.62 -26.67 -22.85
N GLY A 92 -8.85 -27.62 -21.94
CA GLY A 92 -9.40 -27.43 -20.60
C GLY A 92 -8.98 -28.58 -19.69
N GLY A 93 -9.37 -28.55 -18.41
CA GLY A 93 -9.13 -29.63 -17.45
C GLY A 93 -7.73 -29.66 -16.83
N GLN A 94 -6.65 -29.45 -17.58
CA GLN A 94 -5.27 -29.50 -17.03
C GLN A 94 -4.47 -28.33 -17.57
N MET A 95 -4.77 -27.16 -17.04
CA MET A 95 -4.31 -25.89 -17.58
C MET A 95 -3.35 -25.22 -16.62
N GLY A 96 -2.32 -24.58 -17.16
CA GLY A 96 -1.45 -23.73 -16.38
C GLY A 96 -0.99 -22.52 -17.17
N PHE A 97 -0.63 -21.45 -16.50
CA PHE A 97 -0.02 -20.30 -17.14
C PHE A 97 1.04 -19.64 -16.28
N ILE A 98 1.97 -18.98 -16.96
CA ILE A 98 2.88 -18.00 -16.37
C ILE A 98 2.54 -16.66 -17.00
N ALA A 99 2.24 -15.66 -16.18
CA ALA A 99 1.88 -14.32 -16.61
C ALA A 99 2.87 -13.30 -16.05
N LYS A 100 3.27 -12.32 -16.86
CA LYS A 100 4.18 -11.24 -16.43
C LYS A 100 3.52 -9.88 -16.59
N ALA A 101 3.68 -9.03 -15.59
CA ALA A 101 3.24 -7.64 -15.63
C ALA A 101 4.31 -6.72 -15.02
N THR A 102 4.16 -5.43 -15.24
CA THR A 102 4.96 -4.40 -14.57
C THR A 102 4.10 -3.68 -13.54
N LEU A 103 4.65 -3.49 -12.33
CA LEU A 103 4.11 -2.63 -11.30
C LEU A 103 4.96 -1.35 -11.20
N GLU A 104 4.34 -0.19 -11.37
CA GLU A 104 4.95 1.12 -11.16
C GLU A 104 4.50 1.69 -9.81
N MET A 105 5.45 1.78 -8.88
CA MET A 105 5.26 2.32 -7.53
C MET A 105 5.71 3.79 -7.48
N PRO A 106 4.81 4.74 -7.24
CA PRO A 106 5.17 6.16 -7.18
C PRO A 106 5.97 6.54 -5.93
N VAL A 107 5.83 5.77 -4.85
CA VAL A 107 6.44 5.99 -3.53
C VAL A 107 6.61 4.63 -2.85
N ASP A 108 7.50 4.57 -1.85
CA ASP A 108 7.58 3.42 -0.94
C ASP A 108 6.24 3.22 -0.21
N GLY A 109 5.77 1.98 -0.14
CA GLY A 109 4.60 1.64 0.67
C GLY A 109 4.09 0.21 0.52
N SER A 110 3.08 -0.11 1.32
CA SER A 110 2.41 -1.40 1.31
C SER A 110 1.35 -1.50 0.20
N VAL A 111 1.35 -2.62 -0.52
CA VAL A 111 0.31 -2.97 -1.52
C VAL A 111 -0.21 -4.38 -1.24
N ARG A 112 -1.54 -4.55 -1.16
CA ARG A 112 -2.14 -5.89 -1.01
C ARG A 112 -2.36 -6.51 -2.38
N PHE A 113 -1.92 -7.75 -2.54
CA PHE A 113 -2.23 -8.60 -3.69
C PHE A 113 -3.01 -9.83 -3.25
N GLU A 114 -3.82 -10.36 -4.15
CA GLU A 114 -4.53 -11.61 -3.99
C GLU A 114 -4.49 -12.39 -5.31
N ALA A 115 -4.02 -13.63 -5.24
CA ALA A 115 -3.98 -14.55 -6.37
C ALA A 115 -4.96 -15.68 -6.11
N ILE A 116 -5.81 -15.97 -7.09
CA ILE A 116 -6.96 -16.87 -6.94
C ILE A 116 -6.87 -17.98 -7.99
N SER A 117 -7.13 -19.22 -7.56
CA SER A 117 -7.21 -20.36 -8.45
C SER A 117 -8.13 -21.44 -7.88
N SER A 118 -8.74 -22.24 -8.76
CA SER A 118 -9.34 -23.51 -8.34
C SER A 118 -8.29 -24.52 -7.85
N ASP A 119 -7.01 -24.30 -8.13
CA ASP A 119 -5.89 -25.07 -7.61
C ASP A 119 -4.72 -24.15 -7.22
N GLY A 120 -3.53 -24.30 -7.78
CA GLY A 120 -2.38 -23.53 -7.33
C GLY A 120 -2.31 -22.13 -7.92
N ALA A 121 -1.91 -21.16 -7.08
CA ALA A 121 -1.47 -19.84 -7.51
C ALA A 121 -0.23 -19.39 -6.72
N ARG A 122 0.73 -18.77 -7.41
CA ARG A 122 1.93 -18.14 -6.83
C ARG A 122 2.20 -16.79 -7.46
N LEU A 123 2.49 -15.80 -6.63
CA LEU A 123 2.93 -14.48 -7.09
C LEU A 123 4.37 -14.25 -6.69
N TYR A 124 5.18 -13.84 -7.66
CA TYR A 124 6.54 -13.37 -7.46
C TYR A 124 6.64 -11.87 -7.78
N ILE A 125 7.42 -11.16 -6.98
CA ILE A 125 7.77 -9.75 -7.21
C ILE A 125 9.28 -9.66 -7.29
N ASP A 126 9.81 -9.18 -8.42
CA ASP A 126 11.25 -9.14 -8.70
C ASP A 126 11.96 -10.49 -8.50
N GLY A 127 11.24 -11.60 -8.70
CA GLY A 127 11.72 -12.97 -8.52
C GLY A 127 11.60 -13.52 -7.10
N GLU A 128 11.17 -12.73 -6.12
CA GLU A 128 10.89 -13.20 -4.75
C GLU A 128 9.45 -13.72 -4.65
N LEU A 129 9.26 -14.91 -4.05
CA LEU A 129 7.94 -15.50 -3.82
C LEU A 129 7.20 -14.76 -2.71
N VAL A 130 6.10 -14.09 -3.06
CA VAL A 130 5.31 -13.25 -2.14
C VAL A 130 4.00 -13.92 -1.74
N ILE A 131 3.35 -14.62 -2.66
CA ILE A 131 2.15 -15.43 -2.37
C ILE A 131 2.44 -16.87 -2.75
N ASP A 132 2.25 -17.80 -1.81
CA ASP A 132 2.35 -19.24 -2.04
C ASP A 132 1.05 -19.95 -1.65
N ALA A 133 0.14 -20.08 -2.62
CA ALA A 133 -1.10 -20.84 -2.49
C ALA A 133 -1.10 -22.02 -3.48
N TRP A 134 -0.04 -22.83 -3.44
CA TRP A 134 0.25 -23.88 -4.42
C TRP A 134 -0.26 -25.26 -4.00
N GLU A 135 -1.56 -25.48 -4.09
CA GLU A 135 -2.20 -26.75 -3.73
C GLU A 135 -3.29 -27.14 -4.72
N THR A 136 -3.38 -28.44 -5.01
CA THR A 136 -4.46 -29.03 -5.80
C THR A 136 -5.69 -29.16 -4.93
N ARG A 137 -6.83 -28.70 -5.43
CA ARG A 137 -8.11 -28.81 -4.75
C ARG A 137 -9.04 -29.72 -5.53
N TRP A 138 -9.96 -30.32 -4.80
CA TRP A 138 -10.88 -31.30 -5.36
C TRP A 138 -12.23 -30.66 -5.65
N GLY A 139 -12.86 -31.08 -6.74
CA GLY A 139 -14.19 -30.62 -7.14
C GLY A 139 -14.20 -29.15 -7.57
N GLN A 140 -15.28 -28.45 -7.26
CA GLN A 140 -15.49 -27.03 -7.64
C GLN A 140 -15.06 -26.09 -6.50
N THR A 141 -13.85 -26.30 -6.00
CA THR A 141 -13.30 -25.50 -4.91
C THR A 141 -12.43 -24.39 -5.48
N VAL A 142 -12.59 -23.17 -4.99
CA VAL A 142 -11.68 -22.04 -5.26
C VAL A 142 -10.96 -21.68 -3.97
N GLY A 143 -9.66 -21.45 -4.05
CA GLY A 143 -8.88 -20.87 -2.96
C GLY A 143 -8.09 -19.65 -3.43
N SER A 144 -7.64 -18.85 -2.49
CA SER A 144 -6.79 -17.70 -2.75
C SER A 144 -5.65 -17.62 -1.73
N GLY A 145 -4.56 -16.99 -2.17
CA GLY A 145 -3.49 -16.51 -1.29
C GLY A 145 -3.40 -15.00 -1.42
N TRP A 146 -3.07 -14.32 -0.32
CA TRP A 146 -2.89 -12.87 -0.32
C TRP A 146 -1.69 -12.47 0.51
N ALA A 147 -1.11 -11.33 0.17
CA ALA A 147 0.01 -10.74 0.90
C ALA A 147 -0.03 -9.21 0.79
N THR A 148 0.56 -8.52 1.76
CA THR A 148 0.71 -7.06 1.75
C THR A 148 2.18 -6.67 1.95
N PRO A 149 3.06 -6.94 0.97
CA PRO A 149 4.47 -6.57 1.07
C PRO A 149 4.66 -5.04 1.05
N GLU A 150 5.73 -4.58 1.70
CA GLU A 150 6.28 -3.24 1.51
C GLU A 150 7.11 -3.22 0.23
N ILE A 151 6.72 -2.37 -0.73
CA ILE A 151 7.37 -2.25 -2.04
C ILE A 151 8.02 -0.88 -2.14
N LYS A 152 9.20 -0.84 -2.72
CA LYS A 152 9.94 0.42 -2.95
C LYS A 152 9.33 1.23 -4.08
N ALA A 153 9.59 2.53 -4.10
CA ALA A 153 9.29 3.35 -5.26
C ALA A 153 10.10 2.87 -6.47
N GLY A 154 9.47 2.89 -7.65
CA GLY A 154 10.08 2.49 -8.91
C GLY A 154 9.31 1.38 -9.62
N ARG A 155 9.98 0.80 -10.61
CA ARG A 155 9.43 -0.24 -11.50
C ARG A 155 9.78 -1.63 -10.96
N HIS A 156 8.77 -2.47 -10.81
CA HIS A 156 8.88 -3.85 -10.33
C HIS A 156 8.28 -4.82 -11.36
N VAL A 157 8.82 -6.04 -11.43
CA VAL A 157 8.29 -7.12 -12.26
C VAL A 157 7.41 -8.02 -11.42
N LEU A 158 6.17 -8.21 -11.85
CA LEU A 158 5.27 -9.21 -11.30
C LEU A 158 5.30 -10.46 -12.18
N GLU A 159 5.36 -11.63 -11.57
CA GLU A 159 5.22 -12.91 -12.25
C GLU A 159 4.21 -13.78 -11.50
N LEU A 160 3.11 -14.13 -12.17
CA LEU A 160 2.02 -14.92 -11.61
C LEU A 160 2.04 -16.30 -12.26
N HIS A 161 2.13 -17.33 -11.43
CA HIS A 161 2.06 -18.73 -11.84
C HIS A 161 0.74 -19.29 -11.35
N VAL A 162 0.00 -19.96 -12.23
CA VAL A 162 -1.28 -20.60 -11.88
C VAL A 162 -1.37 -21.96 -12.55
N TYR A 163 -1.91 -22.94 -11.82
CA TYR A 163 -2.47 -24.13 -12.44
C TYR A 163 -3.90 -24.37 -12.00
N MET A 164 -4.64 -25.08 -12.85
CA MET A 164 -6.00 -25.57 -12.64
C MET A 164 -6.02 -27.03 -13.12
N TRP A 165 -6.40 -27.94 -12.24
CA TRP A 165 -6.38 -29.39 -12.41
C TRP A 165 -7.80 -29.97 -12.35
N GLY A 166 -8.65 -29.45 -13.22
CA GLY A 166 -9.98 -29.93 -13.51
C GLY A 166 -10.84 -28.74 -13.87
N TRP A 167 -11.80 -28.47 -12.99
CA TRP A 167 -12.65 -27.29 -13.05
C TRP A 167 -11.78 -26.02 -12.91
N ALA A 168 -11.96 -25.07 -13.82
CA ALA A 168 -11.01 -23.97 -14.05
C ALA A 168 -11.56 -22.60 -13.65
N VAL A 169 -10.94 -22.02 -12.62
CA VAL A 169 -11.16 -20.64 -12.17
C VAL A 169 -9.82 -20.01 -11.84
N THR A 170 -9.64 -18.74 -12.20
CA THR A 170 -8.47 -17.96 -11.81
C THR A 170 -8.80 -16.47 -11.69
N GLY A 171 -8.06 -15.78 -10.83
CA GLY A 171 -8.15 -14.34 -10.70
C GLY A 171 -6.89 -13.74 -10.11
N PHE A 172 -6.76 -12.44 -10.32
CA PHE A 172 -5.77 -11.61 -9.66
C PHE A 172 -6.42 -10.30 -9.26
N GLU A 173 -6.27 -9.95 -7.98
CA GLU A 173 -6.76 -8.71 -7.42
C GLU A 173 -5.63 -7.98 -6.67
N THR A 174 -5.77 -6.66 -6.59
CA THR A 174 -4.86 -5.80 -5.83
C THR A 174 -5.64 -4.62 -5.26
N ASP A 175 -5.17 -4.10 -4.12
CA ASP A 175 -5.64 -2.80 -3.66
C ASP A 175 -5.27 -1.75 -4.70
N ARG A 176 -6.23 -0.90 -5.09
CA ARG A 176 -6.03 0.19 -6.06
C ARG A 176 -5.29 1.40 -5.48
N THR A 177 -4.87 1.31 -4.22
CA THR A 177 -4.29 2.39 -3.41
C THR A 177 -3.08 1.88 -2.63
N VAL A 178 -1.96 2.59 -2.73
CA VAL A 178 -0.75 2.37 -1.93
C VAL A 178 -0.96 3.01 -0.56
N MET A 179 -0.82 2.21 0.49
CA MET A 179 -0.92 2.69 1.86
C MET A 179 0.41 3.31 2.28
N VAL A 180 0.50 4.65 2.25
CA VAL A 180 1.69 5.39 2.71
C VAL A 180 1.50 5.83 4.16
N ARG A 181 2.35 5.35 5.06
CA ARG A 181 2.36 5.81 6.46
C ARG A 181 3.19 7.10 6.58
N VAL A 182 2.58 8.25 6.33
CA VAL A 182 3.24 9.55 6.55
C VAL A 182 3.20 9.90 8.05
N ARG A 183 4.36 9.97 8.70
CA ARG A 183 4.50 10.63 10.01
C ARG A 183 4.64 12.13 9.78
N ARG A 184 3.60 12.91 10.03
CA ARG A 184 3.67 14.38 9.99
C ARG A 184 3.78 14.92 11.41
N SER A 185 4.92 15.53 11.76
CA SER A 185 5.06 16.34 12.96
C SER A 185 4.98 17.80 12.56
N GLU A 186 3.80 18.41 12.65
CA GLU A 186 3.73 19.88 12.60
C GLU A 186 4.05 20.41 14.00
N PRO A 187 5.12 21.20 14.20
CA PRO A 187 5.22 21.96 15.44
C PRO A 187 4.12 23.02 15.42
N LEU A 188 3.34 23.14 16.50
CA LEU A 188 2.28 24.14 16.72
C LEU A 188 2.79 25.60 16.80
N ILE A 189 3.76 25.98 15.96
CA ILE A 189 4.37 27.31 15.88
C ILE A 189 3.30 28.37 15.56
N GLY A 190 2.25 28.00 14.82
CA GLY A 190 1.16 28.90 14.42
C GLY A 190 0.36 29.49 15.59
N LEU A 191 0.10 28.72 16.65
CA LEU A 191 -0.64 29.22 17.82
C LEU A 191 0.24 30.06 18.75
N ALA A 192 1.52 29.70 18.90
CA ALA A 192 2.46 30.43 19.75
C ALA A 192 2.72 31.87 19.25
N ILE A 193 2.86 32.07 17.93
CA ILE A 193 3.03 33.40 17.34
C ILE A 193 1.76 34.25 17.50
N ALA A 194 0.57 33.65 17.36
CA ALA A 194 -0.69 34.35 17.55
C ALA A 194 -0.88 34.83 19.01
N CYS A 195 -0.54 33.98 19.99
CA CYS A 195 -0.62 34.34 21.40
C CYS A 195 0.38 35.46 21.78
N ILE A 196 1.62 35.42 21.26
CA ILE A 196 2.60 36.50 21.48
C ILE A 196 2.13 37.81 20.86
N GLY A 197 1.55 37.77 19.65
CA GLY A 197 0.97 38.94 18.99
C GLY A 197 -0.16 39.58 19.80
N ILE A 198 -1.09 38.78 20.32
CA ILE A 198 -2.21 39.25 21.16
C ILE A 198 -1.70 39.85 22.48
N VAL A 199 -0.70 39.23 23.11
CA VAL A 199 -0.11 39.74 24.37
C VAL A 199 0.59 41.09 24.14
N LEU A 200 1.35 41.25 23.06
CA LEU A 200 2.00 42.52 22.72
C LEU A 200 0.98 43.64 22.45
N ILE A 201 -0.16 43.32 21.82
CA ILE A 201 -1.25 44.27 21.59
C ILE A 201 -1.93 44.67 22.91
N VAL A 202 -2.13 43.73 23.84
CA VAL A 202 -2.72 44.03 25.16
C VAL A 202 -1.77 44.87 26.01
N VAL A 203 -0.47 44.58 25.99
CA VAL A 203 0.57 45.35 26.70
C VAL A 203 0.67 46.77 26.13
N SER A 204 0.58 46.96 24.81
CA SER A 204 0.62 48.29 24.19
C SER A 204 -0.60 49.14 24.55
N LYS A 205 -1.80 48.55 24.55
CA LYS A 205 -3.05 49.23 24.97
C LYS A 205 -3.02 49.63 26.45
N PHE A 206 -2.49 48.78 27.33
CA PHE A 206 -2.33 49.10 28.76
C PHE A 206 -1.35 50.26 29.01
N LYS A 207 -0.23 50.30 28.27
CA LYS A 207 0.76 51.39 28.35
C LYS A 207 0.22 52.72 27.82
N SER A 208 -0.70 52.68 26.85
CA SER A 208 -1.41 53.86 26.33
C SER A 208 -2.41 54.42 27.35
N SER A 209 -3.20 53.55 27.99
CA SER A 209 -4.22 53.97 28.98
C SER A 209 -3.60 54.60 30.24
N THR A 210 -2.46 54.09 30.70
CA THR A 210 -1.74 54.64 31.86
C THR A 210 -1.15 56.02 31.59
N LYS A 211 -0.63 56.29 30.37
CA LYS A 211 -0.20 57.64 29.97
C LYS A 211 -1.33 58.66 29.91
N GLN A 212 -2.56 58.20 29.66
CA GLN A 212 -3.74 59.07 29.58
C GLN A 212 -4.27 59.41 30.98
N ALA A 213 -4.06 58.52 31.97
CA ALA A 213 -4.43 58.74 33.37
C ALA A 213 -3.43 59.64 34.14
N GLU A 214 -2.17 59.74 33.71
CA GLU A 214 -1.16 60.66 34.28
C GLU A 214 -1.26 62.10 33.74
N LYS A 215 -2.18 62.36 32.80
CA LYS A 215 -2.37 63.67 32.14
C LYS A 215 -3.59 64.45 32.65
N ILE A 216 -4.19 63.99 33.75
CA ILE A 216 -5.29 64.61 34.50
C ILE A 216 -4.76 64.93 35.90
#